data_AF-A0A177DG06-F1
#
_entry.id   AF-A0A177DG06-F1
#
_cell.length_a   1.000
_cell.length_b   1.000
_cell.length_c   1.000
_cell.angle_alpha   90.00
_cell.angle_beta   90.00
_cell.angle_gamma   90.00
#
_symmetry.space_group_name_H-M   'P 1'
#
loop_
_entity.id
_entity.type
_entity.pdbx_description
1 polymer ?
#
loop_
_entity_poly.entity_id
_entity_poly.type
_entity_poly.pdbx_seq_one_letter_code
_entity_poly.pdbx_strand_id
1 'polypeptide(L)'
;MYLSFATPSDAVEEFLLTENAFGIHEGPNDYSTNLFTGEQTTTAYTEFHIISVVSPRLVMILRDNYLPEPLEDQREDIRNNKRLMLAARMQAHSQPDNANSLLEDLPIAKARNSYTVIQDGRLELAEGADGVPRAADKFYFTFFRLESRHVQTINLVMLDQAHHSSHIVYKSKVALQAALDFYLDYPTRTRGVYSLKTISDRPNDPMLALLRKLETIARSLGSSVRAKYYIDPLDEIKDTPPPDGAPTFNDVVAQVLETIENDCPTVSLVALPATVMSEVLSKLKMSASTIKRLDLMAMADNRRCFPDQIFLAVLKAD
;
A
#
# COMPACT_ATOMS: atom_id res chain seq x y z
N MET A 1 -12.25 -4.70 4.86
CA MET A 1 -12.08 -3.45 5.62
C MET A 1 -13.21 -3.26 6.62
N TYR A 2 -13.02 -2.43 7.64
CA TYR A 2 -14.07 -2.02 8.59
C TYR A 2 -14.14 -0.50 8.73
N LEU A 3 -15.33 0.05 8.96
CA LEU A 3 -15.55 1.48 9.12
C LEU A 3 -15.32 1.94 10.56
N SER A 4 -14.59 3.06 10.70
CA SER A 4 -14.38 3.79 11.94
C SER A 4 -14.54 5.29 11.73
N PHE A 5 -14.83 6.02 12.82
CA PHE A 5 -14.94 7.47 12.82
C PHE A 5 -13.91 8.07 13.76
N ALA A 6 -13.28 9.15 13.35
CA ALA A 6 -12.23 9.80 14.12
C ALA A 6 -12.38 11.32 14.11
N THR A 7 -11.87 11.94 15.18
CA THR A 7 -11.91 13.39 15.41
C THR A 7 -10.57 13.84 16.01
N PRO A 8 -10.07 15.06 15.72
CA PRO A 8 -8.79 15.51 16.29
C PRO A 8 -8.93 15.79 17.79
N SER A 9 -7.97 15.32 18.60
CA SER A 9 -7.96 15.50 20.07
C SER A 9 -7.81 16.96 20.46
N ASP A 10 -6.93 17.68 19.77
CA ASP A 10 -6.82 19.14 19.89
C ASP A 10 -8.00 19.81 19.18
N ALA A 11 -8.53 20.90 19.73
CA ALA A 11 -9.61 21.69 19.14
C ALA A 11 -9.13 22.65 18.04
N VAL A 12 -7.84 22.99 18.01
CA VAL A 12 -7.21 23.86 17.02
C VAL A 12 -6.93 23.11 15.72
N GLU A 13 -6.68 21.80 15.81
CA GLU A 13 -6.42 20.95 14.65
C GLU A 13 -7.68 20.59 13.87
N GLU A 14 -7.50 20.38 12.57
CA GLU A 14 -8.56 19.97 11.67
C GLU A 14 -8.08 19.06 10.55
N PHE A 15 -9.03 18.34 9.95
CA PHE A 15 -8.80 17.61 8.71
C PHE A 15 -9.02 18.54 7.51
N LEU A 16 -8.06 18.52 6.58
CA LEU A 16 -8.17 19.22 5.30
C LEU A 16 -9.04 18.42 4.34
N LEU A 17 -9.78 19.12 3.48
CA LEU A 17 -10.55 18.50 2.41
C LEU A 17 -9.98 18.94 1.06
N THR A 18 -9.59 17.97 0.24
CA THR A 18 -9.11 18.19 -1.13
C THR A 18 -10.22 17.89 -2.13
N GLU A 19 -10.10 18.39 -3.36
CA GLU A 19 -11.12 18.22 -4.40
C GLU A 19 -11.40 16.74 -4.73
N ASN A 20 -10.38 15.90 -4.67
CA ASN A 20 -10.47 14.44 -4.80
C ASN A 20 -11.00 13.74 -3.52
N ALA A 21 -11.92 14.36 -2.79
CA ALA A 21 -12.44 13.95 -1.47
C ALA A 21 -12.97 12.51 -1.34
N PHE A 22 -13.11 11.78 -2.44
CA PHE A 22 -13.56 10.40 -2.51
C PHE A 22 -12.46 9.53 -3.12
N GLY A 23 -12.20 8.37 -2.51
CA GLY A 23 -11.21 7.40 -3.01
C GLY A 23 -9.76 7.68 -2.61
N ILE A 24 -9.53 8.61 -1.68
CA ILE A 24 -8.21 8.80 -1.08
C ILE A 24 -7.89 7.57 -0.23
N HIS A 25 -6.78 6.92 -0.52
CA HIS A 25 -6.32 5.75 0.21
C HIS A 25 -4.92 5.96 0.78
N GLU A 26 -4.67 5.37 1.93
CA GLU A 26 -3.33 5.22 2.49
C GLU A 26 -2.86 3.78 2.18
N GLY A 27 -1.67 3.65 1.61
CA GLY A 27 -1.05 2.38 1.28
C GLY A 27 -0.22 2.40 0.00
N PRO A 28 0.62 1.38 -0.22
CA PRO A 28 1.56 1.31 -1.33
C PRO A 28 0.86 1.11 -2.68
N ASN A 29 1.36 1.82 -3.69
CA ASN A 29 0.95 1.69 -5.07
C ASN A 29 2.19 1.66 -5.97
N ASP A 30 2.38 0.52 -6.64
CA ASP A 30 3.49 0.30 -7.55
C ASP A 30 3.01 0.43 -8.98
N TYR A 31 3.77 1.15 -9.81
CA TYR A 31 3.44 1.35 -11.20
C TYR A 31 4.58 0.92 -12.11
N SER A 32 4.22 0.44 -13.30
CA SER A 32 5.13 0.37 -14.45
C SER A 32 4.82 1.51 -15.40
N THR A 33 5.85 2.22 -15.86
CA THR A 33 5.69 3.25 -16.90
C THR A 33 6.09 2.66 -18.25
N ASN A 34 5.21 2.75 -19.25
CA ASN A 34 5.56 2.47 -20.63
C ASN A 34 6.54 3.53 -21.13
N LEU A 35 7.74 3.13 -21.54
CA LEU A 35 8.80 4.05 -21.93
C LEU A 35 8.49 4.84 -23.21
N PHE A 36 7.66 4.28 -24.10
CA PHE A 36 7.34 4.90 -25.39
C PHE A 36 6.15 5.86 -25.29
N THR A 37 5.14 5.52 -24.48
CA THR A 37 3.93 6.35 -24.33
C THR A 37 3.96 7.21 -23.08
N GLY A 38 4.82 6.90 -22.10
CA GLY A 38 4.80 7.49 -20.77
C GLY A 38 3.61 7.07 -19.91
N GLU A 39 2.79 6.13 -20.38
CA GLU A 39 1.60 5.64 -19.69
C GLU A 39 1.97 4.83 -18.46
N GLN A 40 1.33 5.12 -17.32
CA GLN A 40 1.53 4.37 -16.08
C GLN A 40 0.45 3.30 -15.92
N THR A 41 0.86 2.08 -15.61
CA THR A 41 -0.02 0.96 -15.28
C THR A 41 0.28 0.49 -13.88
N THR A 42 -0.73 0.43 -13.01
CA THR A 42 -0.58 -0.14 -11.66
C THR A 42 -0.23 -1.63 -11.76
N THR A 43 0.81 -2.02 -11.04
CA THR A 43 1.35 -3.39 -11.01
C THR A 43 1.09 -4.10 -9.69
N ALA A 44 1.13 -3.36 -8.58
CA ALA A 44 0.71 -3.83 -7.27
C ALA A 44 0.03 -2.69 -6.53
N TYR A 45 -0.95 -3.04 -5.70
CA TYR A 45 -1.80 -2.07 -5.02
C TYR A 45 -2.22 -2.62 -3.67
N THR A 46 -2.13 -1.82 -2.62
CA THR A 46 -2.72 -2.17 -1.33
C THR A 46 -3.31 -0.95 -0.65
N GLU A 47 -4.59 -1.06 -0.30
CA GLU A 47 -5.29 -0.08 0.51
C GLU A 47 -5.24 -0.52 1.96
N PHE A 48 -4.44 0.17 2.77
CA PHE A 48 -4.45 0.00 4.21
C PHE A 48 -5.60 0.76 4.84
N HIS A 49 -5.82 1.98 4.35
CA HIS A 49 -6.97 2.79 4.74
C HIS A 49 -7.60 3.45 3.53
N ILE A 50 -8.93 3.62 3.53
CA ILE A 50 -9.64 4.57 2.66
C ILE A 50 -10.18 5.68 3.55
N ILE A 51 -9.88 6.92 3.21
CA ILE A 51 -10.10 8.10 4.04
C ILE A 51 -11.13 8.99 3.35
N SER A 52 -12.13 9.44 4.11
CA SER A 52 -13.08 10.46 3.65
C SER A 52 -13.30 11.48 4.76
N VAL A 53 -12.93 12.72 4.48
CA VAL A 53 -13.11 13.84 5.41
C VAL A 53 -14.53 14.36 5.27
N VAL A 54 -15.32 14.22 6.33
CA VAL A 54 -16.74 14.64 6.37
C VAL A 54 -16.84 16.11 6.79
N SER A 55 -16.00 16.54 7.72
CA SER A 55 -15.91 17.92 8.19
C SER A 55 -14.51 18.18 8.77
N PRO A 56 -14.15 19.44 9.07
CA PRO A 56 -12.88 19.77 9.72
C PRO A 56 -12.63 18.99 11.03
N ARG A 57 -13.70 18.47 11.66
CA ARG A 57 -13.63 17.76 12.95
C ARG A 57 -13.96 16.28 12.87
N LEU A 58 -14.26 15.74 11.69
CA LEU A 58 -14.73 14.37 11.52
C LEU A 58 -14.17 13.74 10.25
N VAL A 59 -13.53 12.60 10.40
CA VAL A 59 -13.07 11.75 9.30
C VAL A 59 -13.68 10.35 9.42
N MET A 60 -14.03 9.79 8.28
CA MET A 60 -14.41 8.39 8.09
C MET A 60 -13.21 7.63 7.57
N ILE A 61 -12.94 6.47 8.17
CA ILE A 61 -11.78 5.65 7.83
C ILE A 61 -12.26 4.21 7.65
N LEU A 62 -12.09 3.66 6.44
CA LEU A 62 -12.17 2.23 6.22
C LEU A 62 -10.78 1.65 6.38
N ARG A 63 -10.59 0.75 7.34
CA ARG A 63 -9.29 0.15 7.66
C ARG A 63 -9.23 -1.32 7.24
N ASP A 64 -8.11 -1.77 6.68
CA ASP A 64 -7.90 -3.18 6.35
C ASP A 64 -8.03 -4.09 7.59
N ASN A 65 -8.62 -5.27 7.42
CA ASN A 65 -8.87 -6.23 8.50
C ASN A 65 -7.59 -6.94 8.98
N TYR A 66 -6.51 -6.89 8.20
CA TYR A 66 -5.21 -7.45 8.55
C TYR A 66 -4.31 -6.48 9.30
N LEU A 67 -4.69 -5.20 9.40
CA LEU A 67 -4.02 -4.24 10.27
C LEU A 67 -4.42 -4.47 11.74
N PRO A 68 -3.62 -3.92 12.69
CA PRO A 68 -3.89 -4.11 14.10
C PRO A 68 -5.32 -3.76 14.55
N GLU A 69 -5.92 -4.60 15.38
CA GLU A 69 -7.25 -4.38 15.97
C GLU A 69 -7.19 -4.69 17.48
N PRO A 70 -7.48 -3.71 18.37
CA PRO A 70 -7.19 -3.85 19.80
C PRO A 70 -7.86 -5.02 20.56
N LEU A 71 -9.00 -5.53 20.08
CA LEU A 71 -9.74 -6.61 20.74
C LEU A 71 -9.44 -7.97 20.13
N GLU A 72 -9.40 -8.06 18.80
CA GLU A 72 -9.07 -9.29 18.07
C GLU A 72 -7.62 -9.70 18.29
N ASP A 73 -6.71 -8.74 18.38
CA ASP A 73 -5.28 -9.03 18.47
C ASP A 73 -4.81 -9.40 19.88
N GLN A 74 -5.72 -9.41 20.86
CA GLN A 74 -5.48 -10.04 22.16
C GLN A 74 -5.32 -11.56 22.02
N ARG A 75 -5.93 -12.13 20.99
CA ARG A 75 -5.73 -13.53 20.58
C ARG A 75 -4.51 -13.63 19.70
N GLU A 76 -3.48 -14.29 20.23
CA GLU A 76 -2.19 -14.43 19.55
C GLU A 76 -2.29 -15.14 18.21
N ASP A 77 -3.15 -16.16 18.10
CA ASP A 77 -3.41 -16.88 16.85
C ASP A 77 -3.98 -15.96 15.76
N ILE A 78 -4.95 -15.11 16.13
CA ILE A 78 -5.54 -14.13 15.22
C ILE A 78 -4.51 -13.09 14.78
N ARG A 79 -3.79 -12.51 15.74
CA ARG A 79 -2.74 -11.51 15.48
C ARG A 79 -1.65 -12.06 14.56
N ASN A 80 -1.18 -13.28 14.81
CA ASN A 80 -0.14 -13.92 14.01
C ASN A 80 -0.64 -14.26 12.60
N ASN A 81 -1.87 -14.75 12.47
CA ASN A 81 -2.47 -15.00 11.16
C ASN A 81 -2.62 -13.70 10.34
N LYS A 82 -3.07 -12.60 10.96
CA LYS A 82 -3.15 -11.29 10.30
C LYS A 82 -1.79 -10.82 9.79
N ARG A 83 -0.75 -10.91 10.63
CA ARG A 83 0.62 -10.55 10.24
C ARG A 83 1.14 -11.40 9.09
N LEU A 84 0.89 -12.72 9.11
CA LEU A 84 1.28 -13.62 8.03
C LEU A 84 0.59 -13.25 6.71
N MET A 85 -0.72 -13.01 6.74
CA MET A 85 -1.49 -12.62 5.56
C MET A 85 -1.05 -11.26 5.01
N LEU A 86 -0.76 -10.31 5.90
CA LEU A 86 -0.24 -9.00 5.52
C LEU A 86 1.14 -9.13 4.86
N ALA A 87 2.07 -9.86 5.47
CA ALA A 87 3.40 -10.10 4.92
C ALA A 87 3.34 -10.79 3.55
N ALA A 88 2.46 -11.78 3.38
CA ALA A 88 2.24 -12.45 2.10
C ALA A 88 1.72 -11.47 1.02
N ARG A 89 0.81 -10.56 1.39
CA ARG A 89 0.34 -9.51 0.46
C ARG A 89 1.47 -8.56 0.05
N MET A 90 2.38 -8.24 0.97
CA MET A 90 3.47 -7.29 0.68
C MET A 90 4.47 -7.84 -0.33
N GLN A 91 4.58 -9.16 -0.47
CA GLN A 91 5.43 -9.80 -1.49
C GLN A 91 5.03 -9.47 -2.93
N ALA A 92 3.79 -9.00 -3.17
CA ALA A 92 3.35 -8.57 -4.49
C ALA A 92 3.98 -7.24 -4.94
N HIS A 93 4.48 -6.43 -4.00
CA HIS A 93 5.12 -5.15 -4.29
C HIS A 93 6.59 -5.34 -4.66
N SER A 94 7.11 -4.43 -5.47
CA SER A 94 8.51 -4.35 -5.91
C SER A 94 9.48 -4.13 -4.76
N GLN A 95 9.03 -3.50 -3.66
CA GLN A 95 9.78 -3.31 -2.43
C GLN A 95 8.96 -3.74 -1.21
N PRO A 96 8.81 -5.06 -0.96
CA PRO A 96 7.96 -5.58 0.12
C PRO A 96 8.27 -5.00 1.50
N ASP A 97 9.56 -4.81 1.81
CA ASP A 97 10.01 -4.26 3.10
C ASP A 97 9.62 -2.80 3.32
N ASN A 98 9.31 -2.06 2.24
CA ASN A 98 8.87 -0.66 2.29
C ASN A 98 7.36 -0.50 2.12
N ALA A 99 6.65 -1.58 1.80
CA ALA A 99 5.21 -1.62 1.63
C ALA A 99 4.52 -1.73 3.00
N ASN A 100 4.62 -0.69 3.84
CA ASN A 100 3.95 -0.67 5.15
C ASN A 100 2.97 0.50 5.25
N SER A 101 2.09 0.47 6.26
CA SER A 101 1.13 1.54 6.50
C SER A 101 1.75 2.66 7.34
N LEU A 102 1.54 3.91 6.94
CA LEU A 102 1.84 5.13 7.70
C LEU A 102 0.94 5.28 8.94
N LEU A 103 -0.17 4.55 8.96
CA LEU A 103 -1.23 4.59 9.96
C LEU A 103 -1.46 3.19 10.56
N GLU A 104 -0.44 2.32 10.54
CA GLU A 104 -0.55 0.97 11.10
C GLU A 104 -0.97 0.99 12.58
N ASP A 105 -0.48 1.97 13.35
CA ASP A 105 -0.74 2.13 14.77
C ASP A 105 -1.91 3.07 15.08
N LEU A 106 -2.74 3.39 14.07
CA LEU A 106 -3.91 4.25 14.24
C LEU A 106 -4.85 3.68 15.32
N PRO A 107 -5.22 4.46 16.37
CA PRO A 107 -5.95 3.98 17.53
C PRO A 107 -7.47 3.95 17.26
N ILE A 108 -7.88 3.16 16.27
CA ILE A 108 -9.27 2.89 15.91
C ILE A 108 -9.58 1.41 16.04
N ALA A 109 -10.84 1.08 16.28
CA ALA A 109 -11.33 -0.29 16.47
C ALA A 109 -12.65 -0.50 15.74
N LYS A 110 -13.01 -1.76 15.53
CA LYS A 110 -14.28 -2.12 14.88
C LYS A 110 -15.49 -1.61 15.67
N ALA A 111 -16.57 -1.31 14.96
CA ALA A 111 -17.85 -0.98 15.59
C ALA A 111 -18.30 -2.14 16.49
N ARG A 112 -18.81 -1.81 17.68
CA ARG A 112 -19.44 -2.79 18.57
C ARG A 112 -20.81 -3.16 18.03
N ASN A 113 -21.34 -4.30 18.47
CA ASN A 113 -22.68 -4.72 18.11
C ASN A 113 -23.44 -5.27 19.34
N SER A 114 -24.75 -5.41 19.22
CA SER A 114 -25.63 -5.90 20.29
C SER A 114 -25.51 -7.39 20.59
N TYR A 115 -24.95 -8.18 19.67
CA TYR A 115 -24.86 -9.64 19.79
C TYR A 115 -23.48 -10.13 20.25
N THR A 116 -22.58 -9.21 20.63
CA THR A 116 -21.26 -9.53 21.20
C THR A 116 -20.97 -8.70 22.44
N VAL A 117 -20.28 -9.31 23.39
CA VAL A 117 -19.88 -8.70 24.67
C VAL A 117 -18.36 -8.78 24.83
N ILE A 118 -17.82 -7.93 25.71
CA ILE A 118 -16.41 -8.04 26.13
C ILE A 118 -16.40 -8.72 27.50
N GLN A 119 -15.83 -9.93 27.57
CA GLN A 119 -15.63 -10.67 28.81
C GLN A 119 -14.14 -10.96 28.96
N ASP A 120 -13.55 -10.60 30.11
CA ASP A 120 -12.12 -10.72 30.38
C ASP A 120 -11.21 -10.16 29.26
N GLY A 121 -11.62 -9.01 28.70
CA GLY A 121 -10.94 -8.35 27.58
C GLY A 121 -11.25 -8.92 26.20
N ARG A 122 -11.86 -10.10 26.12
CA ARG A 122 -12.11 -10.85 24.87
C ARG A 122 -13.48 -10.59 24.31
N LEU A 123 -13.57 -10.66 22.99
CA LEU A 123 -14.82 -10.56 22.26
C LEU A 123 -15.53 -11.91 22.20
N GLU A 124 -16.71 -12.00 22.82
CA GLU A 124 -17.53 -13.21 22.86
C GLU A 124 -18.97 -12.94 22.42
N LEU A 125 -19.71 -13.99 22.07
CA LEU A 125 -21.13 -13.87 21.76
C LEU A 125 -21.91 -13.51 23.02
N ALA A 126 -22.90 -12.63 22.89
CA ALA A 126 -23.84 -12.34 23.96
C ALA A 126 -24.67 -13.59 24.29
N GLU A 127 -25.24 -13.64 25.50
CA GLU A 127 -26.13 -14.74 25.89
C GLU A 127 -27.30 -14.88 24.91
N GLY A 128 -27.51 -16.09 24.39
CA GLY A 128 -28.55 -16.39 23.40
C GLY A 128 -28.24 -15.94 21.97
N ALA A 129 -27.09 -15.31 21.71
CA ALA A 129 -26.64 -15.00 20.36
C ALA A 129 -25.96 -16.21 19.70
N ASP A 130 -26.23 -16.37 18.40
CA ASP A 130 -25.61 -17.40 17.54
C ASP A 130 -24.64 -16.79 16.51
N GLY A 131 -24.40 -15.48 16.59
CA GLY A 131 -23.52 -14.74 15.68
C GLY A 131 -24.13 -14.42 14.31
N VAL A 132 -25.39 -14.80 14.05
CA VAL A 132 -26.07 -14.47 12.79
C VAL A 132 -26.60 -13.04 12.85
N PRO A 133 -26.20 -12.14 11.92
CA PRO A 133 -26.71 -10.78 11.89
C PRO A 133 -28.21 -10.73 11.63
N ARG A 134 -28.92 -9.89 12.36
CA ARG A 134 -30.38 -9.70 12.30
C ARG A 134 -30.72 -8.23 12.11
N ALA A 135 -31.88 -7.96 11.52
CA ALA A 135 -32.37 -6.59 11.31
C ALA A 135 -32.52 -5.77 12.61
N ALA A 136 -32.70 -6.43 13.75
CA ALA A 136 -32.81 -5.80 15.06
C ALA A 136 -31.45 -5.51 15.72
N ASP A 137 -30.35 -6.02 15.16
CA ASP A 137 -29.02 -5.80 15.71
C ASP A 137 -28.61 -4.33 15.59
N LYS A 138 -27.98 -3.84 16.66
CA LYS A 138 -27.51 -2.46 16.76
C LYS A 138 -26.01 -2.43 16.61
N PHE A 139 -25.50 -1.48 15.84
CA PHE A 139 -24.08 -1.18 15.74
C PHE A 139 -23.77 0.12 16.47
N TYR A 140 -22.70 0.11 17.26
CA TYR A 140 -22.25 1.25 18.04
C TYR A 140 -20.88 1.67 17.53
N PHE A 141 -20.82 2.87 16.95
CA PHE A 141 -19.59 3.45 16.46
C PHE A 141 -18.98 4.39 17.50
N THR A 142 -17.68 4.25 17.72
CA THR A 142 -16.91 5.16 18.56
C THR A 142 -16.31 6.27 17.70
N PHE A 143 -16.34 7.50 18.20
CA PHE A 143 -15.61 8.63 17.63
C PHE A 143 -14.24 8.71 18.30
N PHE A 144 -13.24 8.07 17.69
CA PHE A 144 -11.90 8.01 18.25
C PHE A 144 -11.23 9.39 18.24
N ARG A 145 -10.54 9.73 19.33
CA ARG A 145 -9.82 11.00 19.47
C ARG A 145 -8.37 10.77 19.01
N LEU A 146 -7.99 11.38 17.90
CA LEU A 146 -6.67 11.21 17.31
C LEU A 146 -5.70 12.26 17.85
N GLU A 147 -4.50 11.84 18.25
CA GLU A 147 -3.40 12.77 18.54
C GLU A 147 -2.91 13.47 17.26
N SER A 148 -2.20 14.58 17.44
CA SER A 148 -1.73 15.45 16.37
C SER A 148 -0.95 14.70 15.29
N ARG A 149 -0.08 13.76 15.67
CA ARG A 149 0.68 12.95 14.71
C ARG A 149 -0.24 12.25 13.70
N HIS A 150 -1.29 11.58 14.15
CA HIS A 150 -2.23 10.89 13.26
C HIS A 150 -3.06 11.85 12.41
N VAL A 151 -3.47 12.99 12.99
CA VAL A 151 -4.22 14.03 12.25
C VAL A 151 -3.37 14.57 11.11
N GLN A 152 -2.10 14.90 11.38
CA GLN A 152 -1.19 15.40 10.37
C GLN A 152 -0.78 14.33 9.35
N THR A 153 -0.64 13.06 9.74
CA THR A 153 -0.43 11.96 8.79
C THR A 153 -1.64 11.78 7.86
N ILE A 154 -2.88 11.90 8.37
CA ILE A 154 -4.08 11.88 7.52
C ILE A 154 -4.06 13.06 6.54
N ASN A 155 -3.79 14.27 7.02
CA ASN A 155 -3.69 15.45 6.15
C ASN A 155 -2.57 15.30 5.10
N LEU A 156 -1.45 14.67 5.46
CA LEU A 156 -0.36 14.33 4.55
C LEU A 156 -0.86 13.41 3.41
N VAL A 157 -1.64 12.38 3.71
CA VAL A 157 -2.20 11.48 2.68
C VAL A 157 -3.15 12.23 1.75
N MET A 158 -3.98 13.11 2.31
CA MET A 158 -4.89 13.96 1.53
C MET A 158 -4.11 14.86 0.56
N LEU A 159 -3.04 15.52 1.05
CA LEU A 159 -2.24 16.45 0.27
C LEU A 159 -1.40 15.74 -0.82
N ASP A 160 -0.83 14.57 -0.53
CA ASP A 160 -0.02 13.81 -1.49
C ASP A 160 -0.83 13.38 -2.73
N GLN A 161 -2.10 13.03 -2.54
CA GLN A 161 -3.01 12.69 -3.63
C GLN A 161 -3.68 13.91 -4.30
N ALA A 162 -3.38 15.13 -3.86
CA ALA A 162 -4.01 16.35 -4.39
C ALA A 162 -3.32 16.93 -5.63
N HIS A 163 -2.39 16.23 -6.27
CA HIS A 163 -1.57 16.78 -7.37
C HIS A 163 -2.36 17.06 -8.67
N HIS A 164 -3.57 16.52 -8.78
CA HIS A 164 -4.55 16.87 -9.83
C HIS A 164 -5.71 17.74 -9.33
N SER A 165 -5.69 18.16 -8.06
CA SER A 165 -6.72 19.01 -7.46
C SER A 165 -6.35 20.49 -7.59
N SER A 166 -7.37 21.34 -7.69
CA SER A 166 -7.18 22.80 -7.74
C SER A 166 -7.58 23.51 -6.45
N HIS A 167 -8.30 22.83 -5.56
CA HIS A 167 -8.82 23.38 -4.31
C HIS A 167 -8.43 22.56 -3.09
N ILE A 168 -8.13 23.27 -2.00
CA ILE A 168 -8.01 22.74 -0.64
C ILE A 168 -8.95 23.56 0.22
N VAL A 169 -9.90 22.90 0.88
CA VAL A 169 -10.84 23.51 1.81
C VAL A 169 -10.33 23.32 3.22
N TYR A 170 -10.27 24.44 3.95
CA TYR A 170 -9.82 24.52 5.32
C TYR A 170 -10.64 25.59 6.04
N LYS A 171 -10.75 25.48 7.37
CA LYS A 171 -11.44 26.44 8.23
C LYS A 171 -10.44 27.29 9.03
N SER A 172 -9.32 26.71 9.46
CA SER A 172 -8.32 27.38 10.28
C SER A 172 -7.01 27.59 9.52
N LYS A 173 -6.57 28.85 9.38
CA LYS A 173 -5.27 29.18 8.78
C LYS A 173 -4.11 28.57 9.56
N VAL A 174 -4.23 28.52 10.88
CA VAL A 174 -3.21 27.93 11.76
C VAL A 174 -3.11 26.42 11.55
N ALA A 175 -4.26 25.74 11.45
CA ALA A 175 -4.28 24.30 11.20
C ALA A 175 -3.78 23.96 9.78
N LEU A 176 -4.15 24.76 8.79
CA LEU A 176 -3.60 24.63 7.44
C LEU A 176 -2.08 24.79 7.45
N GLN A 177 -1.55 25.82 8.11
CA GLN A 177 -0.12 26.03 8.22
C GLN A 177 0.57 24.80 8.84
N ALA A 178 0.06 24.29 9.96
CA ALA A 178 0.60 23.10 10.62
C ALA A 178 0.61 21.86 9.71
N ALA A 179 -0.47 21.63 8.95
CA ALA A 179 -0.56 20.52 8.01
C ALA A 179 0.42 20.65 6.84
N LEU A 180 0.59 21.87 6.30
CA LEU A 180 1.57 22.14 5.25
C LEU A 180 3.00 21.98 5.76
N ASP A 181 3.30 22.50 6.95
CA ASP A 181 4.62 22.36 7.57
C ASP A 181 4.97 20.90 7.79
N PHE A 182 4.03 20.12 8.33
CA PHE A 182 4.21 18.69 8.53
C PHE A 182 4.42 17.96 7.20
N TYR A 183 3.55 18.17 6.20
CA TYR A 183 3.63 17.47 4.92
C TYR A 183 4.90 17.82 4.13
N LEU A 184 5.23 19.10 4.01
CA LEU A 184 6.36 19.56 3.21
C LEU A 184 7.68 19.13 3.84
N ASP A 185 7.80 19.18 5.17
CA ASP A 185 9.01 18.72 5.89
C ASP A 185 9.10 17.20 6.06
N TYR A 186 8.01 16.46 5.83
CA TYR A 186 7.99 15.01 6.05
C TYR A 186 9.10 14.29 5.25
N PRO A 187 9.84 13.34 5.84
CA PRO A 187 10.92 12.65 5.13
C PRO A 187 10.42 11.88 3.89
N THR A 188 11.29 11.77 2.89
CA THR A 188 11.08 10.88 1.74
C THR A 188 11.94 9.62 1.88
N ARG A 189 11.43 8.46 1.45
CA ARG A 189 12.14 7.16 1.46
C ARG A 189 12.59 6.64 2.85
N THR A 190 11.84 6.92 3.91
CA THR A 190 12.02 6.20 5.19
C THR A 190 11.42 4.79 5.11
N ARG A 191 11.92 3.83 5.91
CA ARG A 191 11.35 2.46 5.96
C ARG A 191 9.84 2.53 6.16
N GLY A 192 9.09 1.75 5.38
CA GLY A 192 7.62 1.72 5.42
C GLY A 192 6.91 2.92 4.79
N VAL A 193 7.63 3.84 4.15
CA VAL A 193 7.04 4.88 3.31
C VAL A 193 7.05 4.38 1.88
N TYR A 194 5.89 3.95 1.40
CA TYR A 194 5.64 3.90 -0.04
C TYR A 194 5.82 5.30 -0.63
N SER A 195 6.23 5.39 -1.89
CA SER A 195 6.72 6.61 -2.57
C SER A 195 5.80 7.86 -2.45
N LEU A 196 5.86 8.56 -1.32
CA LEU A 196 5.28 9.89 -1.11
C LEU A 196 6.17 10.96 -1.74
N LYS A 197 5.56 12.02 -2.25
CA LYS A 197 6.27 13.18 -2.83
C LYS A 197 7.35 12.75 -3.83
N THR A 198 7.06 11.72 -4.63
CA THR A 198 7.93 11.29 -5.72
C THR A 198 7.63 12.12 -6.94
N ILE A 199 8.68 12.71 -7.51
CA ILE A 199 8.62 13.52 -8.72
C ILE A 199 9.47 12.87 -9.81
N SER A 200 9.08 13.08 -11.06
CA SER A 200 9.92 12.82 -12.22
C SER A 200 10.87 13.99 -12.50
N ASP A 201 11.87 13.75 -13.34
CA ASP A 201 12.76 14.79 -13.90
C ASP A 201 12.08 15.66 -14.99
N ARG A 202 10.82 15.36 -15.33
CA ARG A 202 10.08 16.07 -16.37
C ARG A 202 9.84 17.52 -15.94
N PRO A 203 9.97 18.50 -16.86
CA PRO A 203 9.82 19.91 -16.53
C PRO A 203 8.43 20.30 -16.01
N ASN A 204 7.40 19.50 -16.32
CA ASN A 204 5.99 19.72 -15.94
C ASN A 204 5.44 18.64 -14.99
N ASP A 205 6.28 18.13 -14.09
CA ASP A 205 5.83 17.14 -13.11
C ASP A 205 4.68 17.69 -12.22
N PRO A 206 3.52 17.02 -12.16
CA PRO A 206 2.35 17.51 -11.44
C PRO A 206 2.56 17.54 -9.92
N MET A 207 3.31 16.58 -9.37
CA MET A 207 3.64 16.55 -7.95
C MET A 207 4.59 17.70 -7.60
N LEU A 208 5.62 17.96 -8.39
CA LEU A 208 6.49 19.13 -8.20
C LEU A 208 5.71 20.46 -8.29
N ALA A 209 4.78 20.56 -9.25
CA ALA A 209 3.92 21.72 -9.38
C ALA A 209 3.03 21.94 -8.15
N LEU A 210 2.45 20.86 -7.61
CA LEU A 210 1.72 20.88 -6.34
C LEU A 210 2.61 21.38 -5.21
N LEU A 211 3.76 20.74 -4.98
CA LEU A 211 4.66 21.06 -3.88
C LEU A 211 5.07 22.54 -3.87
N ARG A 212 5.41 23.11 -5.04
CA ARG A 212 5.74 24.54 -5.18
C ARG A 212 4.55 25.46 -4.84
N LYS A 213 3.33 25.07 -5.22
CA LYS A 213 2.12 25.82 -4.85
C LYS A 213 1.89 25.76 -3.34
N LEU A 214 2.04 24.58 -2.73
CA LEU A 214 1.88 24.39 -1.30
C LEU A 214 2.94 25.17 -0.49
N GLU A 215 4.21 25.18 -0.91
CA GLU A 215 5.25 26.05 -0.33
C GLU A 215 4.90 27.54 -0.42
N THR A 216 4.28 27.96 -1.52
CA THR A 216 3.85 29.35 -1.70
C THR A 216 2.72 29.70 -0.73
N ILE A 217 1.76 28.79 -0.54
CA ILE A 217 0.69 28.94 0.43
C ILE A 217 1.28 28.97 1.85
N ALA A 218 2.16 28.03 2.20
CA ALA A 218 2.82 27.98 3.51
C ALA A 218 3.56 29.29 3.83
N ARG A 219 4.29 29.85 2.86
CA ARG A 219 4.93 31.17 2.98
C ARG A 219 3.94 32.30 3.20
N SER A 220 2.80 32.29 2.52
CA SER A 220 1.75 33.30 2.74
C SER A 220 1.12 33.23 4.13
N LEU A 221 1.22 32.07 4.80
CA LEU A 221 0.79 31.85 6.17
C LEU A 221 1.90 32.12 7.21
N GLY A 222 3.10 32.49 6.78
CA GLY A 222 4.23 32.82 7.66
C GLY A 222 5.21 31.67 7.91
N SER A 223 5.08 30.54 7.22
CA SER A 223 6.06 29.44 7.29
C SER A 223 7.23 29.64 6.33
N SER A 224 8.39 29.09 6.69
CA SER A 224 9.58 29.00 5.83
C SER A 224 9.91 27.57 5.40
N VAL A 225 8.98 26.62 5.58
CA VAL A 225 9.18 25.22 5.23
C VAL A 225 9.47 25.06 3.74
N ARG A 226 10.32 24.08 3.42
CA ARG A 226 10.60 23.67 2.04
C ARG A 226 10.23 22.21 1.86
N ALA A 227 9.66 21.90 0.71
CA ALA A 227 9.28 20.56 0.32
C ALA A 227 10.53 19.67 0.24
N LYS A 228 10.54 18.61 1.03
CA LYS A 228 11.39 17.44 0.79
C LYS A 228 10.65 16.52 -0.19
N TYR A 229 11.31 16.12 -1.26
CA TYR A 229 10.76 15.20 -2.26
C TYR A 229 11.85 14.29 -2.80
N TYR A 230 11.45 13.14 -3.34
CA TYR A 230 12.34 12.22 -4.02
C TYR A 230 12.22 12.42 -5.53
N ILE A 231 13.35 12.63 -6.20
CA ILE A 231 13.40 12.56 -7.65
C ILE A 231 13.56 11.09 -7.98
N ASP A 232 12.53 10.49 -8.57
CA ASP A 232 12.70 9.19 -9.19
C ASP A 232 13.59 9.42 -10.41
N PRO A 233 14.84 8.90 -10.42
CA PRO A 233 15.56 8.87 -11.67
C PRO A 233 14.66 8.05 -12.61
N LEU A 234 14.18 8.66 -13.70
CA LEU A 234 13.70 7.86 -14.84
C LEU A 234 14.74 6.76 -14.98
N ASP A 235 14.35 5.49 -14.87
CA ASP A 235 15.26 4.35 -14.96
C ASP A 235 16.33 4.68 -16.01
N GLU A 236 17.50 5.18 -15.58
CA GLU A 236 18.68 5.19 -16.42
C GLU A 236 18.99 3.72 -16.40
N ILE A 237 18.42 3.03 -17.39
CA ILE A 237 18.69 1.64 -17.63
C ILE A 237 20.20 1.58 -17.76
N LYS A 238 20.84 1.05 -16.71
CA LYS A 238 22.12 0.41 -16.92
C LYS A 238 21.78 -0.75 -17.81
N ASP A 239 21.99 -0.55 -19.11
CA ASP A 239 22.19 -1.61 -20.11
C ASP A 239 23.41 -2.42 -19.65
N THR A 240 23.25 -3.14 -18.56
CA THR A 240 24.20 -4.14 -18.10
C THR A 240 23.66 -5.41 -18.73
N PRO A 241 24.18 -5.83 -19.90
CA PRO A 241 23.87 -7.15 -20.41
C PRO A 241 24.18 -8.19 -19.32
N PRO A 242 23.44 -9.32 -19.29
CA PRO A 242 23.78 -10.40 -18.38
C PRO A 242 25.26 -10.75 -18.54
N PRO A 243 25.99 -11.02 -17.45
CA PRO A 243 27.40 -11.36 -17.53
C PRO A 243 27.59 -12.55 -18.49
N ASP A 244 28.62 -12.48 -19.35
CA ASP A 244 28.95 -13.55 -20.28
C ASP A 244 29.06 -14.89 -19.54
N GLY A 245 28.26 -15.87 -19.96
CA GLY A 245 28.17 -17.19 -19.31
C GLY A 245 27.06 -17.36 -18.26
N ALA A 246 26.15 -16.40 -18.11
CA ALA A 246 24.94 -16.60 -17.30
C ALA A 246 24.09 -17.76 -17.88
N PRO A 247 23.59 -18.69 -17.04
CA PRO A 247 22.76 -19.80 -17.50
C PRO A 247 21.50 -19.27 -18.17
N THR A 248 21.08 -19.91 -19.27
CA THR A 248 19.87 -19.47 -19.96
C THR A 248 18.65 -19.76 -19.10
N PHE A 249 17.54 -19.05 -19.34
CA PHE A 249 16.27 -19.28 -18.64
C PHE A 249 15.88 -20.77 -18.63
N ASN A 250 16.05 -21.45 -19.77
CA ASN A 250 15.73 -22.88 -19.90
C ASN A 250 16.66 -23.76 -19.05
N ASP A 251 17.94 -23.41 -18.93
CA ASP A 251 18.90 -24.15 -18.09
C ASP A 251 18.55 -24.03 -16.61
N VAL A 252 18.11 -22.83 -16.18
CA VAL A 252 17.70 -22.60 -14.79
C VAL A 252 16.38 -23.27 -14.47
N VAL A 253 15.41 -23.25 -15.38
CA VAL A 253 14.13 -23.98 -15.22
C VAL A 253 14.39 -25.47 -15.05
N ALA A 254 15.26 -26.06 -15.89
CA ALA A 254 15.61 -27.47 -15.78
C ALA A 254 16.26 -27.82 -14.43
N GLN A 255 17.21 -27.00 -13.96
CA GLN A 255 17.85 -27.19 -12.65
C GLN A 255 16.87 -27.09 -11.47
N VAL A 256 15.90 -26.17 -11.54
CA VAL A 256 14.90 -25.97 -10.48
C VAL A 256 13.94 -27.15 -10.42
N LEU A 257 13.49 -27.65 -11.57
CA LEU A 257 12.60 -28.83 -11.63
C LEU A 257 13.30 -30.08 -11.09
N GLU A 258 14.56 -30.32 -11.47
CA GLU A 258 15.36 -31.43 -10.96
C GLU A 258 15.58 -31.35 -9.44
N THR A 259 15.74 -30.14 -8.88
CA THR A 259 15.88 -29.96 -7.43
C THR A 259 14.57 -30.30 -6.70
N ILE A 260 13.42 -29.90 -7.27
CA ILE A 260 12.10 -30.11 -6.66
C ILE A 260 11.68 -31.59 -6.70
N GLU A 261 11.99 -32.31 -7.79
CA GLU A 261 11.75 -33.76 -7.91
C GLU A 261 12.50 -34.58 -6.86
N ASN A 262 13.72 -34.16 -6.51
CA ASN A 262 14.55 -34.86 -5.54
C ASN A 262 14.15 -34.59 -4.07
N ASP A 263 13.61 -33.41 -3.77
CA ASP A 263 13.36 -32.96 -2.40
C ASP A 263 11.91 -33.18 -1.91
N CYS A 264 10.91 -33.34 -2.80
CA CYS A 264 9.51 -33.47 -2.36
C CYS A 264 8.60 -34.28 -3.32
N PRO A 265 8.45 -35.60 -3.14
CA PRO A 265 7.70 -36.45 -4.07
C PRO A 265 6.16 -36.32 -3.99
N THR A 266 5.60 -35.46 -3.13
CA THR A 266 4.14 -35.34 -2.94
C THR A 266 3.70 -33.90 -2.62
N VAL A 267 3.65 -33.01 -3.64
CA VAL A 267 3.04 -31.67 -3.52
C VAL A 267 1.90 -31.47 -4.52
N SER A 268 0.82 -30.87 -4.04
CA SER A 268 -0.44 -30.58 -4.76
C SER A 268 -0.25 -29.68 -5.99
N LEU A 269 -0.83 -30.11 -7.12
CA LEU A 269 -0.74 -29.58 -8.49
C LEU A 269 -1.16 -28.11 -8.71
N VAL A 270 -1.64 -27.40 -7.69
CA VAL A 270 -2.05 -25.98 -7.81
C VAL A 270 -0.97 -25.01 -7.28
N ALA A 271 0.00 -25.50 -6.49
CA ALA A 271 1.03 -24.66 -5.86
C ALA A 271 2.43 -24.74 -6.53
N LEU A 272 2.63 -25.68 -7.47
CA LEU A 272 3.94 -25.93 -8.09
C LEU A 272 4.41 -24.80 -9.01
N PRO A 273 3.59 -24.25 -9.93
CA PRO A 273 4.08 -23.27 -10.91
C PRO A 273 4.52 -21.96 -10.29
N ALA A 274 3.82 -21.47 -9.26
CA ALA A 274 4.19 -20.24 -8.55
C ALA A 274 5.49 -20.42 -7.75
N THR A 275 5.68 -21.59 -7.14
CA THR A 275 6.90 -21.92 -6.39
C THR A 275 8.10 -22.07 -7.33
N VAL A 276 7.94 -22.80 -8.44
CA VAL A 276 8.97 -22.95 -9.48
C VAL A 276 9.34 -21.59 -10.07
N MET A 277 8.35 -20.75 -10.37
CA MET A 277 8.59 -19.41 -10.91
C MET A 277 9.37 -18.53 -9.93
N SER A 278 9.04 -18.57 -8.64
CA SER A 278 9.76 -17.84 -7.60
C SER A 278 11.22 -18.28 -7.49
N GLU A 279 11.48 -19.58 -7.54
CA GLU A 279 12.84 -20.13 -7.43
C GLU A 279 13.70 -19.86 -8.69
N VAL A 280 13.09 -19.94 -9.88
CA VAL A 280 13.74 -19.57 -11.15
C VAL A 280 14.11 -18.08 -11.16
N LEU A 281 13.21 -17.21 -10.72
CA LEU A 281 13.44 -15.76 -10.58
C LEU A 281 14.60 -15.47 -9.62
N SER A 282 14.61 -16.13 -8.47
CA SER A 282 15.67 -16.03 -7.46
C SER A 282 17.04 -16.42 -8.02
N LYS A 283 17.15 -17.56 -8.70
CA LYS A 283 18.40 -18.04 -9.29
C LYS A 283 18.91 -17.17 -10.44
N LEU A 284 18.00 -16.63 -11.24
CA LEU A 284 18.35 -15.68 -12.31
C LEU A 284 18.70 -14.28 -11.77
N LYS A 285 18.48 -14.02 -10.47
CA LYS A 285 18.59 -12.68 -9.85
C LYS A 285 17.73 -11.65 -10.57
N MET A 286 16.58 -12.08 -11.05
CA MET A 286 15.65 -11.25 -11.81
C MET A 286 14.43 -10.94 -10.95
N SER A 287 13.92 -9.73 -11.08
CA SER A 287 12.66 -9.36 -10.44
C SER A 287 11.47 -9.79 -11.30
N ALA A 288 10.29 -9.95 -10.68
CA ALA A 288 9.06 -10.25 -11.40
C ALA A 288 8.73 -9.20 -12.48
N SER A 289 9.13 -7.94 -12.28
CA SER A 289 8.97 -6.88 -13.28
C SER A 289 9.91 -7.04 -14.47
N THR A 290 11.11 -7.60 -14.28
CA THR A 290 12.05 -7.94 -15.35
C THR A 290 11.51 -9.06 -16.24
N ILE A 291 10.94 -10.12 -15.65
CA ILE A 291 10.28 -11.19 -16.42
C ILE A 291 9.08 -10.66 -17.19
N LYS A 292 8.24 -9.82 -16.56
CA LYS A 292 7.09 -9.22 -17.23
C LYS A 292 7.49 -8.37 -18.46
N ARG A 293 8.64 -7.68 -18.44
CA ARG A 293 9.17 -6.99 -19.63
C ARG A 293 9.59 -7.98 -20.72
N LEU A 294 10.29 -9.05 -20.35
CA LEU A 294 10.71 -10.08 -21.30
C LEU A 294 9.52 -10.86 -21.88
N ASP A 295 8.45 -11.03 -21.11
CA ASP A 295 7.17 -11.58 -21.58
C ASP A 295 6.52 -10.71 -22.64
N LEU A 296 6.50 -9.41 -22.42
CA LEU A 296 5.96 -8.46 -23.39
C LEU A 296 6.79 -8.43 -24.69
N MET A 297 8.12 -8.56 -24.57
CA MET A 297 9.00 -8.69 -25.73
C MET A 297 8.81 -10.03 -26.46
N ALA A 298 8.68 -11.14 -25.72
CA ALA A 298 8.41 -12.46 -26.26
C ALA A 298 7.07 -12.50 -27.01
N MET A 299 6.01 -11.91 -26.45
CA MET A 299 4.70 -11.83 -27.09
C MET A 299 4.74 -11.01 -28.39
N ALA A 300 5.52 -9.92 -28.44
CA ALA A 300 5.71 -9.13 -29.66
C ALA A 300 6.41 -9.94 -30.78
N ASP A 301 7.28 -10.88 -30.40
CA ASP A 301 7.96 -11.82 -31.30
C ASP A 301 7.17 -13.12 -31.56
N ASN A 302 5.89 -13.17 -31.16
CA ASN A 302 5.01 -14.35 -31.22
C ASN A 302 5.57 -15.59 -30.48
N ARG A 303 6.45 -15.35 -29.49
CA ARG A 303 6.99 -16.35 -28.57
C ARG A 303 6.10 -16.43 -27.32
N ARG A 304 6.07 -17.61 -26.69
CA ARG A 304 5.28 -17.84 -25.48
C ARG A 304 5.84 -17.03 -24.31
N CYS A 305 4.97 -16.56 -23.42
CA CYS A 305 5.41 -15.92 -22.18
C CYS A 305 6.05 -16.96 -21.24
N PHE A 306 6.98 -16.51 -20.41
CA PHE A 306 7.71 -17.24 -19.38
C PHE A 306 6.79 -17.99 -18.41
N PRO A 307 5.66 -17.46 -17.92
CA PRO A 307 4.67 -18.24 -17.17
C PRO A 307 4.16 -19.48 -17.91
N ASP A 308 3.82 -19.34 -19.19
CA ASP A 308 3.37 -20.46 -20.01
C ASP A 308 4.51 -21.45 -20.31
N GLN A 309 5.73 -20.95 -20.49
CA GLN A 309 6.92 -21.81 -20.66
C GLN A 309 7.19 -22.65 -19.41
N ILE A 310 7.10 -22.06 -18.20
CA ILE A 310 7.24 -22.77 -16.93
C ILE A 310 6.11 -23.76 -16.73
N PHE A 311 4.86 -23.35 -16.95
CA PHE A 311 3.69 -24.23 -16.82
C PHE A 311 3.81 -25.46 -17.73
N LEU A 312 4.27 -25.27 -18.97
CA LEU A 312 4.49 -26.36 -19.91
C LEU A 312 5.73 -27.21 -19.58
N ALA A 313 6.78 -26.62 -18.99
CA ALA A 313 7.94 -27.36 -18.53
C ALA A 313 7.57 -28.28 -17.36
N VAL A 314 6.78 -27.78 -16.41
CA VAL A 314 6.19 -28.56 -15.31
C VAL A 314 5.33 -29.70 -15.86
N LEU A 315 4.42 -29.41 -16.81
CA LEU A 315 3.57 -30.44 -17.44
C LEU A 315 4.32 -31.49 -18.26
N LYS A 316 5.58 -31.24 -18.64
CA LYS A 316 6.42 -32.19 -19.40
C LYS A 316 7.35 -33.02 -18.50
N ALA A 317 7.55 -32.59 -17.26
CA ALA A 317 8.36 -33.28 -16.27
C ALA A 317 7.55 -34.37 -15.52
N ASP A 318 6.22 -34.22 -15.48
CA ASP A 318 5.26 -35.29 -15.16
C ASP A 318 5.14 -36.33 -16.30
#